data_AF-S2DTX8-F1
#
_entry.id   AF-S2DTX8-F1
#
_cell.length_a   1.000
_cell.length_b   1.000
_cell.length_c   1.000
_cell.angle_alpha   90.00
_cell.angle_beta   90.00
_cell.angle_gamma   90.00
#
_symmetry.space_group_name_H-M   'P 1'
#
loop_
_entity.id
_entity.type
_entity.pdbx_description
1 polymer ?
#
loop_
_entity_poly.entity_id
_entity_poly.type
_entity_poly.pdbx_seq_one_letter_code
_entity_poly.pdbx_strand_id
1 'polypeptide(L)' 'MVYPNPSISEFNVKTEYKGKMDINFISLDTEYKKLITSISSEEKVNIENIPKGNYWIIITIEGDTVYKTRWVKNE' A
#
# COMPACT_ATOMS: atom_id res chain seq x y z
N MET A 1 6.57 13.87 -0.15
CA MET A 1 7.32 12.61 0.06
C MET A 1 6.38 11.55 0.64
N VAL A 2 6.65 10.25 0.44
CA VAL A 2 5.83 9.12 0.93
C VAL A 2 6.64 8.28 1.92
N TYR A 3 6.05 7.99 3.08
CA TYR A 3 6.65 7.23 4.19
C TYR A 3 5.76 6.02 4.53
N PRO A 4 5.91 4.91 3.79
CA PRO A 4 5.22 3.66 4.09
C PRO A 4 5.81 2.98 5.33
N ASN A 5 4.95 2.55 6.26
CA ASN A 5 5.30 1.85 7.47
C ASN A 5 4.53 0.51 7.55
N PRO A 6 5.04 -0.56 6.92
CA PRO A 6 4.46 -1.89 7.05
C PRO A 6 4.67 -2.43 8.47
N SER A 7 3.59 -2.75 9.17
CA SER A 7 3.63 -3.57 10.40
C SER A 7 3.23 -5.02 10.08
N ILE A 8 3.30 -5.90 11.07
CA ILE A 8 2.99 -7.33 10.90
C ILE A 8 1.49 -7.57 10.64
N SER A 9 0.64 -6.63 11.08
CA SER A 9 -0.82 -6.71 11.05
C SER A 9 -1.47 -5.67 10.13
N GLU A 10 -0.84 -4.51 9.94
CA GLU A 10 -1.39 -3.36 9.22
C GLU A 10 -0.37 -2.76 8.24
N PHE A 11 -0.86 -2.19 7.15
CA PHE A 11 -0.04 -1.35 6.28
C PHE A 11 -0.50 0.09 6.39
N ASN A 12 0.37 0.95 6.91
CA ASN A 12 0.11 2.37 7.09
C ASN A 12 0.98 3.19 6.16
N VAL A 13 0.40 4.17 5.46
CA VAL A 13 1.15 5.13 4.65
C VAL A 13 0.94 6.53 5.19
N LYS A 14 2.05 7.20 5.53
CA LYS A 14 2.07 8.64 5.78
C LYS A 14 2.62 9.34 4.54
N THR A 15 1.94 10.36 4.03
CA THR A 15 2.39 11.09 2.85
C THR A 15 2.21 12.60 3.05
N GLU A 16 3.13 13.38 2.51
CA GLU A 16 3.02 14.85 2.42
C GLU A 16 2.57 15.29 1.02
N TYR A 17 2.40 14.33 0.10
CA TYR A 17 2.03 14.61 -1.28
C TYR A 17 0.53 14.88 -1.40
N LYS A 18 0.16 16.09 -1.87
CA LYS A 18 -1.22 16.60 -1.98
C LYS A 18 -1.94 16.28 -3.29
N GLY A 19 -1.85 15.04 -3.74
CA GLY A 19 -2.47 14.60 -5.01
C GLY A 19 -2.97 13.16 -4.95
N LYS A 20 -3.47 12.67 -6.08
CA LYS A 20 -3.96 11.29 -6.18
C LYS A 20 -2.80 10.32 -6.11
N MET A 21 -2.93 9.35 -5.21
CA MET A 21 -2.01 8.25 -5.05
C MET A 21 -2.77 6.94 -5.10
N ASP A 22 -2.21 5.96 -5.80
CA ASP A 22 -2.75 4.61 -5.89
C ASP A 22 -1.80 3.65 -5.15
N ILE A 23 -2.38 2.77 -4.33
CA ILE A 23 -1.66 1.71 -3.61
C ILE A 23 -2.16 0.36 -4.10
N ASN A 24 -1.24 -0.43 -4.62
CA ASN A 24 -1.49 -1.77 -5.13
C ASN A 24 -0.87 -2.82 -4.22
N PHE A 25 -1.67 -3.79 -3.81
CA PHE A 25 -1.23 -5.03 -3.17
C PHE A 25 -1.38 -6.16 -4.17
N ILE A 26 -0.27 -6.82 -4.46
CA ILE A 26 -0.23 -7.97 -5.37
C ILE A 26 0.30 -9.14 -4.57
N SER A 27 -0.55 -10.14 -4.32
CA SER A 27 -0.14 -11.38 -3.66
C SER A 27 0.88 -12.11 -4.54
N LEU A 28 1.90 -12.66 -3.89
CA LEU A 28 2.90 -13.53 -4.49
C LEU A 28 2.51 -15.00 -4.44
N ASP A 29 1.60 -15.35 -3.54
CA ASP A 29 1.23 -16.73 -3.25
C ASP A 29 -0.13 -17.10 -3.88
N THR A 30 -0.93 -16.09 -4.25
CA THR A 30 -2.30 -16.26 -4.77
C THR A 30 -2.60 -15.23 -5.85
N GLU A 31 -3.74 -15.35 -6.53
CA GLU A 31 -4.22 -14.34 -7.49
C GLU A 31 -4.81 -13.09 -6.82
N TYR A 32 -4.72 -12.98 -5.49
CA TYR A 32 -5.27 -11.85 -4.76
C TYR A 32 -4.58 -10.55 -5.17
N LYS A 33 -5.38 -9.57 -5.58
CA LYS A 33 -4.97 -8.19 -5.85
C LYS A 33 -5.94 -7.23 -5.20
N LYS A 34 -5.41 -6.19 -4.56
CA LYS A 34 -6.21 -5.09 -4.01
C LYS A 34 -5.60 -3.77 -4.47
N LEU A 35 -6.39 -2.98 -5.18
CA LEU A 35 -6.05 -1.63 -5.58
C LEU A 35 -6.85 -0.65 -4.72
N ILE A 36 -6.17 0.32 -4.15
CA ILE A 36 -6.75 1.42 -3.40
C ILE A 36 -6.39 2.69 -4.13
N THR A 37 -7.40 3.36 -4.68
CA THR A 37 -7.22 4.54 -5.51
C THR A 37 -7.55 5.82 -4.77
N SER A 38 -6.95 6.93 -5.21
CA SER A 38 -7.36 8.30 -4.83
C SER A 38 -7.31 8.57 -3.32
N ILE A 39 -6.24 8.13 -2.66
CA ILE A 39 -5.95 8.53 -1.29
C ILE A 39 -5.64 10.03 -1.26
N SER A 40 -6.41 10.80 -0.48
CA SER A 40 -6.15 12.23 -0.25
C SER A 40 -5.21 12.42 0.95
N SER A 41 -4.43 13.50 0.91
CA SER A 41 -3.12 13.62 1.56
C SER A 41 -3.10 14.08 3.02
N GLU A 42 -4.21 13.99 3.74
CA GLU A 42 -4.28 14.46 5.13
C GLU A 42 -4.57 13.32 6.11
N GLU A 43 -4.74 12.10 5.61
CA GLU A 43 -5.17 10.97 6.42
C GLU A 43 -4.12 9.86 6.42
N LYS A 44 -3.83 9.35 7.62
CA LYS A 44 -3.20 8.05 7.78
C LYS A 44 -4.16 7.04 7.17
N VAL A 45 -3.77 6.42 6.06
CA VAL A 45 -4.60 5.36 5.46
C VAL A 45 -4.33 4.07 6.20
N ASN A 46 -5.33 3.58 6.93
CA ASN A 46 -5.32 2.23 7.45
C ASN A 46 -5.93 1.29 6.40
N ILE A 47 -5.19 0.25 6.04
CA ILE A 47 -5.60 -0.68 4.99
C ILE A 47 -5.92 -2.02 5.65
N GLU A 48 -7.21 -2.25 5.83
CA GLU A 48 -7.74 -3.43 6.49
C GLU A 48 -8.13 -4.53 5.49
N ASN A 49 -8.46 -5.72 6.01
CA ASN A 49 -8.94 -6.88 5.24
C ASN A 49 -7.98 -7.36 4.13
N ILE A 50 -6.68 -7.24 4.37
CA ILE A 50 -5.68 -7.94 3.58
C ILE A 50 -5.45 -9.32 4.21
N PRO A 51 -5.65 -10.44 3.48
CA PRO A 51 -5.37 -11.77 3.99
C PRO A 51 -3.91 -11.94 4.40
N LYS A 52 -3.62 -12.96 5.20
CA LYS A 52 -2.23 -13.38 5.43
C LYS A 52 -1.57 -13.80 4.12
N GLY A 53 -0.29 -13.48 3.96
CA GLY A 53 0.48 -13.86 2.77
C GLY A 53 1.64 -12.93 2.47
N ASN A 54 2.35 -13.26 1.38
CA ASN A 54 3.40 -12.44 0.82
C ASN A 54 2.84 -11.50 -0.25
N TYR A 55 3.17 -10.21 -0.16
CA TYR A 55 2.66 -9.18 -1.05
C TYR A 55 3.80 -8.34 -1.63
N TRP A 56 3.67 -7.96 -2.90
CA TRP A 56 4.24 -6.72 -3.39
C TRP A 56 3.30 -5.57 -3.09
N ILE A 57 3.83 -4.54 -2.44
CA ILE A 57 3.16 -3.27 -2.27
C ILE A 57 3.80 -2.27 -3.21
N ILE A 58 3.00 -1.68 -4.09
CA ILE A 58 3.43 -0.71 -5.09
C ILE A 58 2.61 0.56 -4.90
N ILE A 59 3.29 1.69 -4.74
CA ILE A 59 2.67 3.00 -4.65
C ILE A 59 3.00 3.76 -5.92
N THR A 60 1.95 4.22 -6.60
CA THR A 60 2.05 5.04 -7.81
C THR A 60 1.45 6.41 -7.59
N ILE A 61 2.14 7.44 -8.07
CA ILE A 61 1.69 8.84 -8.06
C ILE A 61 1.69 9.31 -9.51
N GLU A 62 0.56 9.81 -10.00
CA GLU A 62 0.41 10.30 -11.40
C GLU A 62 0.86 9.28 -12.47
N GLY A 63 0.78 7.98 -12.15
CA GLY A 63 1.21 6.88 -13.03
C GLY A 63 2.64 6.40 -12.79
N ASP A 64 3.47 7.16 -12.08
CA ASP A 64 4.85 6.81 -11.79
C ASP A 64 4.97 6.00 -10.49
N THR A 65 5.75 4.91 -10.53
CA THR A 65 6.04 4.11 -9.34
C THR A 65 7.07 4.84 -8.46
N VAL A 66 6.63 5.30 -7.30
CA VAL A 66 7.48 6.03 -6.34
C VAL A 66 7.96 5.13 -5.19
N TYR A 67 7.28 4.01 -4.95
CA TYR A 67 7.66 3.06 -3.93
C TYR A 67 7.24 1.64 -4.30
N LYS A 68 8.13 0.69 -4.03
CA LYS A 68 7.87 -0.74 -4.21
C LYS A 68 8.57 -1.53 -3.11
N THR A 69 7.83 -2.30 -2.33
CA THR A 69 8.40 -3.16 -1.28
C THR A 69 7.71 -4.49 -1.21
N ARG A 70 8.42 -5.48 -0.66
CA ARG A 70 7.83 -6.76 -0.29
C ARG A 70 7.34 -6.67 1.15
N TRP A 71 6.11 -7.10 1.40
CA TRP A 71 5.51 -7.17 2.71
C TRP A 71 5.03 -8.59 2.98
N VAL A 72 5.22 -9.06 4.21
CA VAL A 72 4.72 -10.36 4.67
C VAL A 72 3.76 -10.09 5.80
N LYS A 73 2.48 -10.39 5.56
CA LYS A 73 1.42 -10.29 6.56
C LYS A 73 1.25 -11.66 7.22
N ASN A 74 1.51 -11.73 8.52
CA ASN A 74 1.50 -13.00 9.27
C ASN A 74 0.18 -13.25 10.01
N GLU A 75 -0.63 -12.21 10.25
CA GLU A 75 -1.89 -12.27 11.01
C GLU A 75 -3.05 -11.67 10.23
#